data_AF-A0A7V1KLW7-F1
#
_entry.id   AF-A0A7V1KLW7-F1
#
_cell.length_a   1.000
_cell.length_b   1.000
_cell.length_c   1.000
_cell.angle_alpha   90.00
_cell.angle_beta   90.00
_cell.angle_gamma   90.00
#
_symmetry.space_group_name_H-M   'P 1'
#
loop_
_entity.id
_entity.type
_entity.pdbx_description
1 polymer ?
#
loop_
_entity_poly.entity_id
_entity_poly.type
_entity_poly.pdbx_seq_one_letter_code
_entity_poly.pdbx_strand_id
1 'polypeptide(L)'
;MPWAPFEMVNEAGEFLGFDLDLMRAIAHVAGFQIQIRNIAFSAIIENVRTGQAHIGASGFTITAARDQVVDFSIPYFLSNQAVIIRKDSGLNIVTALAGLGPTKAIGAQDGTTGYYWVEDNLQAAGIDVTLKGYETYPAAIAALVAGRVDAVIQDEPASKASIAAYPDVLAIAGVINTNEYFGFLVAEGDPHGLLPKINQALNELGLTVVELPGGIQELVIEEGSFIDGLMDIYFGPDLGEVTAAWGQCKDLLLGGDLNGYIECMKAELGL
;
A
#
# COMPACT_ATOMS: atom_id res chain seq x y z
N MET A 1 9.73 0.08 -4.97
CA MET A 1 9.23 1.46 -5.00
C MET A 1 9.37 2.06 -6.40
N PRO A 2 8.40 2.82 -6.93
CA PRO A 2 7.20 3.39 -6.26
C PRO A 2 5.96 2.49 -6.24
N TRP A 3 5.11 2.67 -5.21
CA TRP A 3 3.76 2.09 -5.05
C TRP A 3 2.83 3.16 -4.47
N ALA A 4 2.44 4.10 -5.33
CA ALA A 4 1.64 5.26 -4.92
C ALA A 4 0.19 4.84 -4.60
N PRO A 5 -0.48 5.49 -3.61
CA PRO A 5 -0.02 6.66 -2.86
C PRO A 5 0.75 6.35 -1.56
N PHE A 6 0.97 5.08 -1.24
CA PHE A 6 1.59 4.66 0.03
C PHE A 6 3.09 4.97 0.09
N GLU A 7 3.79 4.71 -1.01
CA GLU A 7 5.24 4.87 -1.11
C GLU A 7 5.64 5.49 -2.45
N MET A 8 6.23 6.67 -2.39
CA MET A 8 6.61 7.47 -3.53
C MET A 8 8.05 7.97 -3.36
N VAL A 9 8.65 8.34 -4.48
CA VAL A 9 9.95 9.01 -4.53
C VAL A 9 9.80 10.22 -5.43
N ASN A 10 10.14 11.40 -4.94
CA ASN A 10 10.15 12.60 -5.78
C ASN A 10 11.41 12.66 -6.67
N GLU A 11 11.49 13.64 -7.56
CA GLU A 11 12.65 13.80 -8.47
C GLU A 11 13.97 14.06 -7.74
N ALA A 12 13.92 14.59 -6.51
CA ALA A 12 15.08 14.81 -5.66
C ALA A 12 15.56 13.54 -4.94
N GLY A 13 14.87 12.40 -5.11
CA GLY A 13 15.20 11.14 -4.46
C GLY A 13 14.68 11.02 -3.03
N GLU A 14 13.75 11.90 -2.63
CA GLU A 14 13.17 11.90 -1.29
C GLU A 14 11.94 11.02 -1.21
N PHE A 15 11.83 10.28 -0.11
CA PHE A 15 10.74 9.35 0.14
C PHE A 15 9.54 10.07 0.74
N LEU A 16 8.36 9.86 0.18
CA LEU A 16 7.07 10.39 0.67
C LEU A 16 5.96 9.37 0.41
N GLY A 17 4.75 9.66 0.85
CA GLY A 17 3.60 8.75 0.72
C GLY A 17 2.94 8.48 2.06
N PHE A 18 1.71 7.96 2.02
CA PHE A 18 0.90 7.73 3.20
C PHE A 18 1.62 6.88 4.27
N ASP A 19 2.22 5.75 3.90
CA ASP A 19 2.92 4.86 4.85
C ASP A 19 4.12 5.55 5.48
N LEU A 20 4.87 6.31 4.67
CA LEU A 20 6.13 6.92 5.08
C LEU A 20 5.89 8.14 5.96
N ASP A 21 4.89 8.95 5.65
CA ASP A 21 4.52 10.10 6.47
C ASP A 21 3.81 9.68 7.76
N LEU A 22 2.96 8.64 7.71
CA LEU A 22 2.39 8.05 8.91
C LEU A 22 3.48 7.49 9.82
N MET A 23 4.47 6.76 9.27
CA MET A 23 5.60 6.24 10.06
C MET A 23 6.48 7.35 10.64
N ARG A 24 6.68 8.47 9.93
CA ARG A 24 7.36 9.66 10.48
C ARG A 24 6.60 10.24 11.66
N ALA A 25 5.29 10.43 11.52
CA ALA A 25 4.45 10.93 12.60
C ALA A 25 4.46 9.99 13.82
N ILE A 26 4.35 8.68 13.57
CA ILE A 26 4.49 7.64 14.61
C ILE A 26 5.84 7.78 15.32
N ALA A 27 6.93 7.94 14.59
CA ALA A 27 8.26 8.10 15.17
C ALA A 27 8.36 9.34 16.08
N HIS A 28 7.77 10.47 15.68
CA HIS A 28 7.70 11.68 16.50
C HIS A 28 6.90 11.46 17.79
N VAL A 29 5.71 10.87 17.70
CA VAL A 29 4.85 10.60 18.86
C VAL A 29 5.51 9.59 19.80
N ALA A 30 6.09 8.52 19.25
CA ALA A 30 6.73 7.44 20.01
C ALA A 30 8.14 7.77 20.52
N GLY A 31 8.71 8.91 20.14
CA GLY A 31 10.03 9.36 20.59
C GLY A 31 11.20 8.53 20.05
N PHE A 32 11.10 8.02 18.81
CA PHE A 32 12.22 7.37 18.13
C PHE A 32 12.56 8.05 16.79
N GLN A 33 13.76 7.76 16.28
CA GLN A 33 14.20 8.25 14.98
C GLN A 33 14.12 7.13 13.95
N ILE A 34 13.79 7.47 12.71
CA ILE A 34 13.75 6.53 11.60
C ILE A 34 14.76 6.91 10.52
N GLN A 35 15.28 5.88 9.86
CA GLN A 35 16.00 5.99 8.60
C GLN A 35 15.28 5.11 7.59
N ILE A 36 14.74 5.71 6.54
CA ILE A 36 14.02 5.00 5.49
C ILE A 36 15.04 4.43 4.49
N ARG A 37 14.87 3.16 4.13
CA ARG A 37 15.66 2.48 3.10
C ARG A 37 14.69 1.75 2.17
N ASN A 38 14.86 1.95 0.87
CA ASN A 38 14.11 1.22 -0.15
C ASN A 38 14.81 -0.11 -0.45
N ILE A 39 14.08 -1.21 -0.36
CA ILE A 39 14.50 -2.56 -0.75
C ILE A 39 13.37 -3.24 -1.53
N ALA A 40 13.65 -4.36 -2.19
CA ALA A 40 12.61 -5.14 -2.85
C ALA A 40 11.55 -5.59 -1.83
N PHE A 41 10.27 -5.51 -2.19
CA PHE A 41 9.15 -5.85 -1.29
C PHE A 41 9.29 -7.26 -0.71
N SER A 42 9.63 -8.23 -1.56
CA SER A 42 9.85 -9.63 -1.20
C SER A 42 11.00 -9.83 -0.20
N ALA A 43 11.91 -8.87 -0.06
CA ALA A 43 13.03 -8.93 0.88
C ALA A 43 12.73 -8.30 2.25
N ILE A 44 11.64 -7.54 2.40
CA ILE A 44 11.37 -6.75 3.63
C ILE A 44 11.21 -7.65 4.86
N ILE A 45 10.36 -8.69 4.78
CA ILE A 45 10.13 -9.62 5.89
C ILE A 45 11.44 -10.24 6.35
N GLU A 46 12.27 -10.71 5.43
CA GLU A 46 13.55 -11.34 5.78
C GLU A 46 14.54 -10.33 6.40
N ASN A 47 14.56 -9.09 5.91
CA ASN A 47 15.40 -8.04 6.49
C ASN A 47 14.97 -7.69 7.92
N VAL A 48 13.66 -7.66 8.19
CA VAL A 48 13.14 -7.42 9.53
C VAL A 48 13.41 -8.61 10.44
N ARG A 49 13.09 -9.83 10.01
CA ARG A 49 13.33 -11.08 10.75
C ARG A 49 14.80 -11.27 11.14
N THR A 50 15.73 -10.84 10.29
CA THR A 50 17.19 -10.96 10.53
C THR A 50 17.79 -9.73 11.24
N GLY A 51 16.99 -8.71 11.54
CA GLY A 51 17.45 -7.48 12.22
C GLY A 51 18.28 -6.54 11.35
N GLN A 52 18.27 -6.72 10.02
CA GLN A 52 18.86 -5.75 9.07
C GLN A 52 18.02 -4.48 8.94
N ALA A 53 16.72 -4.59 9.21
CA ALA A 53 15.77 -3.51 9.43
C ALA A 53 14.95 -3.80 10.69
N HIS A 54 14.33 -2.78 11.28
CA HIS A 54 13.54 -2.93 12.50
C HIS A 54 12.02 -2.85 12.28
N ILE A 55 11.60 -2.15 11.23
CA ILE A 55 10.19 -1.91 10.89
C ILE A 55 10.02 -2.09 9.38
N GLY A 56 8.99 -2.82 8.96
CA GLY A 56 8.49 -2.83 7.59
C GLY A 56 7.26 -1.93 7.47
N ALA A 57 7.33 -0.94 6.57
CA ALA A 57 6.25 0.02 6.26
C ALA A 57 6.09 0.06 4.74
N SER A 58 5.20 -0.80 4.23
CA SER A 58 5.01 -0.99 2.79
C SER A 58 3.68 -1.68 2.44
N GLY A 59 2.57 -1.26 3.06
CA GLY A 59 1.24 -1.83 2.83
C GLY A 59 1.17 -3.34 3.02
N PHE A 60 1.84 -3.88 4.04
CA PHE A 60 1.85 -5.31 4.24
C PHE A 60 0.50 -5.79 4.74
N THR A 61 -0.21 -6.55 3.91
CA THR A 61 -1.37 -7.33 4.37
C THR A 61 -0.98 -8.26 5.51
N ILE A 62 -1.70 -8.15 6.63
CA ILE A 62 -1.62 -9.05 7.78
C ILE A 62 -2.20 -10.40 7.35
N THR A 63 -1.36 -11.44 7.34
CA THR A 63 -1.80 -12.81 7.03
C THR A 63 -1.27 -13.77 8.08
N ALA A 64 -1.99 -14.86 8.33
CA ALA A 64 -1.55 -15.88 9.30
C ALA A 64 -0.17 -16.48 8.96
N ALA A 65 0.20 -16.55 7.68
CA ALA A 65 1.51 -17.03 7.27
C ALA A 65 2.63 -16.02 7.57
N ARG A 66 2.36 -14.72 7.44
CA ARG A 66 3.32 -13.66 7.80
C ARG A 66 3.43 -13.50 9.31
N ASP A 67 2.31 -13.59 10.02
CA ASP A 67 2.22 -13.48 11.49
C ASP A 67 2.94 -14.63 12.23
N GLN A 68 3.33 -15.70 11.51
CA GLN A 68 4.17 -16.77 12.04
C GLN A 68 5.67 -16.44 12.05
N VAL A 69 6.11 -15.38 11.38
CA VAL A 69 7.54 -15.06 11.20
C VAL A 69 7.90 -13.61 11.51
N VAL A 70 6.90 -12.73 11.65
CA VAL A 70 7.00 -11.33 12.05
C VAL A 70 5.76 -10.97 12.86
N ASP A 71 5.85 -9.96 13.71
CA ASP A 71 4.71 -9.46 14.47
C ASP A 71 4.18 -8.17 13.82
N PHE A 72 2.86 -7.99 13.81
CA PHE A 72 2.21 -6.81 13.22
C PHE A 72 1.70 -5.80 14.26
N SER A 73 1.65 -4.53 13.84
CA SER A 73 0.86 -3.49 14.50
C SER A 73 -0.62 -3.79 14.43
N ILE A 74 -1.42 -3.00 15.16
CA ILE A 74 -2.85 -2.89 14.84
C ILE A 74 -3.01 -2.50 13.36
N PRO A 75 -4.07 -2.95 12.68
CA PRO A 75 -4.29 -2.63 11.28
C PRO A 75 -4.51 -1.12 11.11
N TYR A 76 -3.92 -0.53 10.07
CA TYR A 76 -4.01 0.92 9.81
C TYR A 76 -4.71 1.27 8.49
N PHE A 77 -4.94 0.29 7.62
CA PHE A 77 -5.62 0.48 6.35
C PHE A 77 -6.37 -0.79 5.93
N LEU A 78 -7.52 -0.66 5.28
CA LEU A 78 -8.28 -1.78 4.70
C LEU A 78 -8.25 -1.67 3.18
N SER A 79 -7.80 -2.73 2.51
CA SER A 79 -7.66 -2.82 1.06
C SER A 79 -8.44 -4.01 0.50
N ASN A 80 -8.65 -3.97 -0.82
CA ASN A 80 -9.13 -5.07 -1.65
C ASN A 80 -8.20 -5.20 -2.86
N GLN A 81 -8.26 -6.31 -3.58
CA GLN A 81 -7.50 -6.48 -4.81
C GLN A 81 -8.33 -6.03 -6.01
N ALA A 82 -7.81 -5.10 -6.83
CA ALA A 82 -8.42 -4.69 -8.08
C ALA A 82 -7.79 -5.42 -9.26
N VAL A 83 -8.61 -5.66 -10.30
CA VAL A 83 -8.16 -6.23 -11.58
C VAL A 83 -8.08 -5.11 -12.60
N ILE A 84 -6.86 -4.75 -12.99
CA ILE A 84 -6.58 -3.71 -13.99
C ILE A 84 -6.43 -4.36 -15.36
N ILE A 85 -7.09 -3.81 -16.37
CA ILE A 85 -6.99 -4.23 -17.77
C ILE A 85 -6.69 -3.03 -18.68
N ARG A 86 -6.30 -3.28 -19.92
CA ARG A 86 -6.36 -2.23 -20.95
C ARG A 86 -7.79 -1.97 -21.40
N LYS A 87 -8.14 -0.71 -21.61
CA LYS A 87 -9.46 -0.28 -22.13
C LYS A 87 -9.80 -0.88 -23.50
N ASP A 88 -8.78 -1.09 -24.34
CA ASP A 88 -8.94 -1.61 -25.70
C ASP A 88 -9.05 -3.15 -25.77
N SER A 89 -8.91 -3.85 -24.64
CA SER A 89 -8.82 -5.31 -24.61
C SER A 89 -10.14 -6.03 -24.89
N GLY A 90 -11.28 -5.37 -24.68
CA GLY A 90 -12.60 -6.01 -24.67
C GLY A 90 -12.82 -6.99 -23.51
N LEU A 91 -11.90 -7.04 -22.54
CA LEU A 91 -12.01 -7.88 -21.36
C LEU A 91 -12.89 -7.23 -20.28
N ASN A 92 -13.44 -8.07 -19.42
CA ASN A 92 -14.00 -7.68 -18.13
C ASN A 92 -13.34 -8.55 -17.05
N ILE A 93 -13.70 -8.35 -15.77
CA ILE A 93 -13.08 -9.10 -14.67
C ILE A 93 -13.20 -10.62 -14.86
N VAL A 94 -14.33 -11.14 -15.32
CA VAL A 94 -14.55 -12.58 -15.50
C VAL A 94 -13.68 -13.12 -16.63
N THR A 95 -13.68 -12.47 -17.79
CA THR A 95 -12.92 -12.96 -18.95
C THR A 95 -11.40 -12.83 -18.75
N ALA A 96 -10.96 -11.79 -18.06
CA ALA A 96 -9.56 -11.61 -17.67
C ALA A 96 -9.10 -12.72 -16.72
N LEU A 97 -9.83 -12.95 -15.61
CA LEU A 97 -9.45 -13.95 -14.61
C LEU A 97 -9.63 -15.40 -15.10
N ALA A 98 -10.51 -15.64 -16.08
CA ALA A 98 -10.69 -16.95 -16.70
C ALA A 98 -9.66 -17.28 -17.80
N GLY A 99 -8.67 -16.41 -18.05
CA GLY A 99 -7.66 -16.65 -19.09
C GLY A 99 -8.24 -16.62 -20.51
N LEU A 100 -9.27 -15.80 -20.75
CA LEU A 100 -9.90 -15.64 -22.07
C LEU A 100 -9.34 -14.46 -22.87
N GLY A 101 -8.28 -13.83 -22.38
CA GLY A 101 -7.53 -12.81 -23.10
C GLY A 101 -6.48 -13.38 -24.05
N PRO A 102 -5.88 -12.53 -24.90
CA PRO A 102 -4.95 -12.95 -25.94
C PRO A 102 -3.65 -13.57 -25.41
N THR A 103 -3.18 -13.16 -24.23
CA THR A 103 -1.96 -13.70 -23.62
C THR A 103 -2.24 -14.76 -22.55
N LYS A 104 -3.47 -14.82 -22.05
CA LYS A 104 -3.89 -15.58 -20.86
C LYS A 104 -3.08 -15.29 -19.61
N ALA A 105 -2.34 -14.18 -19.59
CA ALA A 105 -1.36 -13.89 -18.56
C ALA A 105 -1.86 -12.81 -17.60
N ILE A 106 -1.68 -13.04 -16.31
CA ILE A 106 -2.00 -12.08 -15.24
C ILE A 106 -0.69 -11.67 -14.58
N GLY A 107 -0.45 -10.37 -14.46
CA GLY A 107 0.69 -9.82 -13.74
C GLY A 107 0.36 -9.50 -12.29
N ALA A 108 1.32 -9.72 -11.40
CA ALA A 108 1.29 -9.24 -10.01
C ALA A 108 2.72 -9.02 -9.52
N GLN A 109 2.90 -8.26 -8.43
CA GLN A 109 4.21 -8.13 -7.81
C GLN A 109 4.55 -9.38 -6.99
N ASP A 110 5.80 -9.84 -7.06
CA ASP A 110 6.26 -11.01 -6.32
C ASP A 110 6.11 -10.83 -4.80
N GLY A 111 5.56 -11.85 -4.14
CA GLY A 111 5.40 -11.90 -2.68
C GLY A 111 4.19 -11.15 -2.12
N THR A 112 3.33 -10.56 -2.98
CA THR A 112 2.10 -9.88 -2.56
C THR A 112 0.91 -10.83 -2.47
N THR A 113 -0.12 -10.43 -1.73
CA THR A 113 -1.38 -11.15 -1.64
C THR A 113 -2.12 -11.21 -2.97
N GLY A 114 -2.03 -10.19 -3.83
CA GLY A 114 -2.55 -10.23 -5.19
C GLY A 114 -1.89 -11.31 -6.07
N TYR A 115 -0.58 -11.57 -5.89
CA TYR A 115 0.12 -12.67 -6.55
C TYR A 115 -0.42 -14.02 -6.07
N TYR A 116 -0.42 -14.24 -4.75
CA TYR A 116 -0.89 -15.50 -4.16
C TYR A 116 -2.37 -15.74 -4.43
N TRP A 117 -3.18 -14.69 -4.53
CA TRP A 117 -4.59 -14.83 -4.87
C TRP A 117 -4.79 -15.53 -6.23
N VAL A 118 -3.95 -15.24 -7.23
CA VAL A 118 -3.99 -15.93 -8.52
C VAL A 118 -3.62 -17.40 -8.39
N GLU A 119 -2.56 -17.71 -7.64
CA GLU A 119 -2.14 -19.11 -7.40
C GLU A 119 -3.25 -19.89 -6.71
N ASP A 120 -3.75 -19.35 -5.60
CA ASP A 120 -4.67 -20.05 -4.69
C ASP A 120 -6.09 -20.16 -5.22
N ASN A 121 -6.56 -19.20 -6.03
CA ASN A 121 -7.96 -19.15 -6.47
C ASN A 121 -8.16 -19.47 -7.95
N LEU A 122 -7.16 -19.23 -8.80
CA LEU A 122 -7.28 -19.48 -10.24
C LEU A 122 -6.51 -20.74 -10.64
N GLN A 123 -5.20 -20.79 -10.37
CA GLN A 123 -4.37 -21.91 -10.80
C GLN A 123 -4.69 -23.19 -10.02
N ALA A 124 -4.88 -23.10 -8.69
CA ALA A 124 -5.32 -24.23 -7.88
C ALA A 124 -6.71 -24.75 -8.26
N ALA A 125 -7.57 -23.89 -8.83
CA ALA A 125 -8.87 -24.26 -9.37
C ALA A 125 -8.79 -24.85 -10.80
N GLY A 126 -7.59 -24.95 -11.39
CA GLY A 126 -7.36 -25.50 -12.72
C GLY A 126 -7.69 -24.54 -13.87
N ILE A 127 -7.81 -23.23 -13.60
CA ILE A 127 -7.99 -22.22 -14.64
C ILE A 127 -6.66 -22.03 -15.38
N ASP A 128 -6.69 -22.11 -16.71
CA ASP A 128 -5.54 -21.96 -17.60
C ASP A 128 -5.10 -20.49 -17.73
N VAL A 129 -4.48 -19.97 -16.66
CA VAL A 129 -3.86 -18.64 -16.60
C VAL A 129 -2.36 -18.75 -16.32
N THR A 130 -1.58 -17.93 -17.01
CA THR A 130 -0.15 -17.77 -16.74
C THR A 130 0.06 -16.63 -15.76
N LEU A 131 0.40 -16.94 -14.50
CA LEU A 131 0.84 -15.93 -13.55
C LEU A 131 2.25 -15.43 -13.92
N LYS A 132 2.42 -14.12 -14.05
CA LYS A 132 3.71 -13.46 -14.26
C LYS A 132 4.04 -12.59 -13.07
N GLY A 133 5.07 -13.02 -12.34
CA GLY A 133 5.69 -12.25 -11.27
C GLY A 133 6.53 -11.09 -11.79
N TYR A 134 6.47 -9.98 -11.07
CA TYR A 134 7.29 -8.80 -11.32
C TYR A 134 7.90 -8.31 -10.00
N GLU A 135 9.12 -7.78 -10.08
CA GLU A 135 9.78 -7.23 -8.89
C GLU A 135 9.02 -6.02 -8.30
N THR A 136 8.33 -5.25 -9.16
CA THR A 136 7.58 -4.05 -8.77
C THR A 136 6.26 -3.93 -9.51
N TYR A 137 5.24 -3.33 -8.89
CA TYR A 137 3.98 -3.02 -9.56
C TYR A 137 4.14 -2.12 -10.80
N PRO A 138 4.97 -1.06 -10.81
CA PRO A 138 5.26 -0.31 -12.04
C PRO A 138 5.73 -1.19 -13.21
N ALA A 139 6.54 -2.22 -12.94
CA ALA A 139 6.95 -3.16 -13.99
C ALA A 139 5.78 -4.02 -14.50
N ALA A 140 4.89 -4.47 -13.60
CA ALA A 140 3.67 -5.20 -13.97
C ALA A 140 2.71 -4.32 -14.80
N ILE A 141 2.48 -3.08 -14.37
CA ILE A 141 1.66 -2.09 -15.10
C ILE A 141 2.25 -1.77 -16.47
N ALA A 142 3.58 -1.56 -16.56
CA ALA A 142 4.24 -1.33 -17.85
C ALA A 142 4.08 -2.53 -18.80
N ALA A 143 4.11 -3.76 -18.26
CA ALA A 143 3.86 -4.96 -19.04
C ALA A 143 2.40 -5.05 -19.54
N LEU A 144 1.43 -4.62 -18.73
CA LEU A 144 0.02 -4.52 -19.13
C LEU A 144 -0.18 -3.50 -20.25
N VAL A 145 0.36 -2.29 -20.09
CA VAL A 145 0.33 -1.23 -21.12
C VAL A 145 0.93 -1.76 -22.43
N ALA A 146 2.06 -2.46 -22.35
CA ALA A 146 2.72 -3.06 -23.50
C ALA A 146 2.00 -4.32 -24.06
N GLY A 147 0.93 -4.80 -23.45
CA GLY A 147 0.18 -5.98 -23.90
C GLY A 147 0.87 -7.31 -23.69
N ARG A 148 1.80 -7.37 -22.74
CA ARG A 148 2.53 -8.60 -22.39
C ARG A 148 1.77 -9.46 -21.37
N VAL A 149 0.77 -8.87 -20.71
CA VAL A 149 -0.23 -9.50 -19.84
C VAL A 149 -1.59 -8.91 -20.17
N ASP A 150 -2.66 -9.66 -19.89
CA ASP A 150 -4.04 -9.26 -20.14
C ASP A 150 -4.64 -8.51 -18.96
N ALA A 151 -4.14 -8.78 -17.75
CA ALA A 151 -4.54 -8.11 -16.53
C ALA A 151 -3.38 -7.96 -15.55
N VAL A 152 -3.52 -7.03 -14.61
CA VAL A 152 -2.70 -6.93 -13.40
C VAL A 152 -3.62 -6.99 -12.18
N ILE A 153 -3.23 -7.75 -11.16
CA ILE A 153 -3.87 -7.71 -9.84
C ILE A 153 -2.98 -6.89 -8.91
N GLN A 154 -3.59 -5.89 -8.27
CA GLN A 154 -2.95 -4.96 -7.35
C GLN A 154 -3.99 -4.39 -6.39
N ASP A 155 -3.57 -3.98 -5.20
CA ASP A 155 -4.43 -3.29 -4.23
C ASP A 155 -5.21 -2.13 -4.84
N GLU A 156 -6.48 -2.00 -4.46
CA GLU A 156 -7.43 -1.07 -5.05
C GLU A 156 -6.98 0.40 -4.98
N PRO A 157 -6.49 0.92 -3.84
CA PRO A 157 -6.07 2.33 -3.78
C PRO A 157 -4.90 2.62 -4.71
N ALA A 158 -3.93 1.71 -4.78
CA ALA A 158 -2.77 1.86 -5.66
C ALA A 158 -3.14 1.63 -7.14
N SER A 159 -4.18 0.84 -7.40
CA SER A 159 -4.73 0.64 -8.74
C SER A 159 -5.37 1.92 -9.28
N LYS A 160 -6.02 2.72 -8.43
CA LYS A 160 -6.54 4.05 -8.80
C LYS A 160 -5.40 4.97 -9.23
N ALA A 161 -4.30 5.02 -8.48
CA ALA A 161 -3.11 5.78 -8.84
C ALA A 161 -2.48 5.29 -10.17
N SER A 162 -2.41 3.97 -10.37
CA SER A 162 -1.86 3.37 -11.59
C SER A 162 -2.69 3.73 -12.83
N ILE A 163 -4.01 3.83 -12.70
CA ILE A 163 -4.90 4.23 -13.80
C ILE A 163 -4.84 5.74 -14.03
N ALA A 164 -4.71 6.55 -12.98
CA ALA A 164 -4.51 7.99 -13.13
C ALA A 164 -3.24 8.34 -13.92
N ALA A 165 -2.20 7.51 -13.83
CA ALA A 165 -0.98 7.64 -14.64
C ALA A 165 -1.16 7.23 -16.12
N TYR A 166 -2.19 6.44 -16.44
CA TYR A 166 -2.49 5.95 -17.78
C TYR A 166 -3.99 6.07 -18.11
N PRO A 167 -4.58 7.26 -17.99
CA PRO A 167 -6.04 7.44 -17.92
C PRO A 167 -6.73 7.06 -19.23
N ASP A 168 -6.03 7.13 -20.36
CA ASP A 168 -6.57 6.76 -21.68
C ASP A 168 -6.34 5.27 -22.04
N VAL A 169 -5.53 4.56 -21.26
CA VAL A 169 -5.07 3.20 -21.62
C VAL A 169 -5.61 2.13 -20.66
N LEU A 170 -5.66 2.41 -19.37
CA LEU A 170 -5.99 1.43 -18.33
C LEU A 170 -7.35 1.69 -17.68
N ALA A 171 -7.98 0.63 -17.17
CA ALA A 171 -9.20 0.70 -16.37
C ALA A 171 -9.26 -0.43 -15.34
N ILE A 172 -10.00 -0.20 -14.23
CA ILE A 172 -10.37 -1.26 -13.29
C ILE A 172 -11.52 -2.06 -13.93
N ALA A 173 -11.29 -3.34 -14.20
CA ALA A 173 -12.30 -4.27 -14.70
C ALA A 173 -13.27 -4.72 -13.59
N GLY A 174 -12.80 -4.71 -12.34
CA GLY A 174 -13.57 -5.02 -11.14
C GLY A 174 -12.67 -5.12 -9.92
N VAL A 175 -13.30 -5.27 -8.75
CA VAL A 175 -12.64 -5.44 -7.46
C VAL A 175 -13.00 -6.82 -6.90
N ILE A 176 -11.99 -7.51 -6.37
CA ILE A 176 -12.09 -8.74 -5.62
C ILE A 176 -12.10 -8.34 -4.14
N ASN A 177 -13.21 -8.60 -3.45
CA ASN A 177 -13.36 -8.23 -2.04
C ASN A 177 -12.56 -9.20 -1.16
N THR A 178 -11.27 -8.91 -0.96
CA THR A 178 -10.35 -9.72 -0.15
C THR A 178 -10.29 -9.27 1.31
N ASN A 179 -10.77 -8.06 1.64
CA ASN A 179 -10.79 -7.50 3.01
C ASN A 179 -9.43 -7.58 3.70
N GLU A 180 -8.40 -7.02 3.07
CA GLU A 180 -7.02 -7.12 3.48
C GLU A 180 -6.64 -5.95 4.38
N TYR A 181 -6.28 -6.25 5.63
CA TYR A 181 -5.79 -5.24 6.56
C TYR A 181 -4.28 -5.07 6.44
N PHE A 182 -3.81 -3.84 6.29
CA PHE A 182 -2.39 -3.51 6.32
C PHE A 182 -1.91 -3.25 7.74
N GLY A 183 -0.71 -3.75 8.06
CA GLY A 183 -0.03 -3.52 9.32
C GLY A 183 1.44 -3.19 9.12
N PHE A 184 2.01 -2.41 10.02
CA PHE A 184 3.46 -2.30 10.14
C PHE A 184 4.00 -3.56 10.78
N LEU A 185 5.11 -4.09 10.28
CA LEU A 185 5.69 -5.32 10.80
C LEU A 185 7.02 -5.08 11.51
N VAL A 186 7.29 -5.84 12.56
CA VAL A 186 8.58 -5.90 13.28
C VAL A 186 9.03 -7.35 13.41
N ALA A 187 10.25 -7.59 13.89
CA ALA A 187 10.73 -8.94 14.13
C ALA A 187 9.86 -9.66 15.18
N GLU A 188 9.65 -10.96 15.00
CA GLU A 188 8.90 -11.81 15.93
C GLU A 188 9.38 -11.64 17.37
N GLY A 189 8.44 -11.48 18.30
CA GLY A 189 8.69 -11.22 19.72
C GLY A 189 9.03 -9.77 20.05
N ASP A 190 9.01 -8.86 19.06
CA ASP A 190 9.28 -7.42 19.19
C ASP A 190 10.50 -7.11 20.09
N PRO A 191 11.72 -7.53 19.71
CA PRO A 191 12.91 -7.42 20.57
C PRO A 191 13.29 -5.98 20.94
N HIS A 192 12.73 -4.99 20.25
CA HIS A 192 12.98 -3.57 20.46
C HIS A 192 11.83 -2.84 21.16
N GLY A 193 10.71 -3.53 21.47
CA GLY A 193 9.54 -2.92 22.10
C GLY A 193 8.90 -1.83 21.24
N LEU A 194 8.89 -2.01 19.91
CA LEU A 194 8.38 -1.06 18.93
C LEU A 194 6.86 -1.16 18.78
N LEU A 195 6.26 -2.35 18.82
CA LEU A 195 4.82 -2.50 18.56
C LEU A 195 3.94 -1.76 19.55
N PRO A 196 4.16 -1.82 20.88
CA PRO A 196 3.35 -1.04 21.82
C PRO A 196 3.43 0.46 21.53
N LYS A 197 4.60 0.96 21.12
CA LYS A 197 4.81 2.37 20.78
C LYS A 197 4.13 2.76 19.48
N ILE A 198 4.25 1.93 18.45
CA ILE A 198 3.59 2.13 17.15
C ILE A 198 2.07 2.14 17.35
N ASN A 199 1.53 1.16 18.07
CA ASN A 199 0.10 1.04 18.33
C ASN A 199 -0.44 2.20 19.17
N GLN A 200 0.31 2.62 20.20
CA GLN A 200 -0.05 3.81 20.98
C GLN A 200 -0.05 5.07 20.11
N ALA A 201 0.97 5.27 19.29
CA ALA A 201 1.06 6.42 18.40
C ALA A 201 -0.06 6.45 17.36
N LEU A 202 -0.42 5.30 16.77
CA LEU A 202 -1.57 5.18 15.86
C LEU A 202 -2.86 5.65 16.55
N ASN A 203 -3.08 5.24 17.81
CA ASN A 203 -4.23 5.71 18.59
C ASN A 203 -4.20 7.23 18.83
N GLU A 204 -3.06 7.78 19.22
CA GLU A 204 -2.88 9.22 19.45
C GLU A 204 -3.01 10.06 18.16
N LEU A 205 -2.74 9.45 17.01
CA LEU A 205 -2.89 10.07 15.69
C LEU A 205 -4.32 9.94 15.11
N GLY A 206 -5.25 9.35 15.86
CA GLY A 206 -6.68 9.33 15.56
C GLY A 206 -7.24 8.02 15.03
N LEU A 207 -6.51 6.90 15.14
CA LEU A 207 -7.01 5.59 14.72
C LEU A 207 -7.52 4.78 15.92
N THR A 208 -8.71 4.20 15.81
CA THR A 208 -9.20 3.19 16.74
C THR A 208 -9.64 1.95 15.97
N VAL A 209 -9.23 0.77 16.42
CA VAL A 209 -9.66 -0.51 15.84
C VAL A 209 -10.73 -1.12 16.70
N VAL A 210 -11.90 -1.36 16.11
CA VAL A 210 -13.05 -1.99 16.78
C VAL A 210 -13.21 -3.41 16.24
N GLU A 211 -13.11 -4.39 17.14
CA GLU A 211 -13.39 -5.79 16.82
C GLU A 211 -14.91 -6.02 16.72
N LEU A 212 -15.37 -6.47 15.56
CA LEU A 212 -16.74 -6.84 15.30
C LEU A 212 -16.90 -8.38 15.34
N PRO A 213 -18.13 -8.88 15.58
CA PRO A 213 -18.41 -10.32 15.53
C PRO A 213 -17.93 -10.95 14.21
N GLY A 214 -17.32 -12.13 14.30
CA GLY A 214 -16.79 -12.84 13.14
C GLY A 214 -15.35 -12.50 12.76
N GLY A 215 -14.62 -11.73 13.61
CA GLY A 215 -13.22 -11.38 13.38
C GLY A 215 -13.03 -10.28 12.34
N ILE A 216 -14.08 -9.48 12.10
CA ILE A 216 -14.02 -8.30 11.25
C ILE A 216 -13.50 -7.14 12.10
N GLN A 217 -12.54 -6.38 11.56
CA GLN A 217 -12.00 -5.20 12.22
C GLN A 217 -12.53 -3.94 11.53
N GLU A 218 -13.16 -3.04 12.28
CA GLU A 218 -13.55 -1.72 11.80
C GLU A 218 -12.48 -0.70 12.18
N LEU A 219 -11.96 0.01 11.18
CA LEU A 219 -10.99 1.10 11.37
C LEU A 219 -11.76 2.41 11.51
N VAL A 220 -11.84 2.92 12.74
CA VAL A 220 -12.49 4.19 13.06
C VAL A 220 -11.42 5.28 13.07
N ILE A 221 -11.52 6.22 12.14
CA ILE A 221 -10.63 7.38 12.05
C ILE A 221 -11.36 8.59 12.64
N GLU A 222 -10.74 9.27 13.60
CA GLU A 222 -11.28 10.49 14.22
C GLU A 222 -11.22 11.66 13.23
N GLU A 223 -12.37 12.30 12.98
CA GLU A 223 -12.48 13.46 12.10
C GLU A 223 -11.57 14.60 12.59
N GLY A 224 -10.78 15.17 11.67
CA GLY A 224 -9.81 16.22 11.96
C GLY A 224 -8.51 15.73 12.61
N SER A 225 -8.33 14.42 12.80
CA SER A 225 -7.07 13.85 13.26
C SER A 225 -5.97 13.92 12.21
N PHE A 226 -4.73 13.59 12.61
CA PHE A 226 -3.61 13.52 11.67
C PHE A 226 -3.83 12.46 10.59
N ILE A 227 -4.33 11.28 10.96
CA ILE A 227 -4.61 10.21 10.01
C ILE A 227 -5.74 10.61 9.05
N ASP A 228 -6.79 11.27 9.54
CA ASP A 228 -7.86 11.83 8.70
C ASP A 228 -7.30 12.82 7.67
N GLY A 229 -6.44 13.74 8.11
CA GLY A 229 -5.75 14.66 7.22
C GLY A 229 -4.87 13.96 6.17
N LEU A 230 -4.12 12.92 6.56
CA LEU A 230 -3.35 12.11 5.60
C LEU A 230 -4.24 11.38 4.60
N MET A 231 -5.41 10.90 5.01
CA MET A 231 -6.37 10.25 4.13
C MET A 231 -6.87 11.22 3.05
N ASP A 232 -7.23 12.45 3.44
CA ASP A 232 -7.61 13.50 2.50
C ASP A 232 -6.47 13.81 1.51
N ILE A 233 -5.26 13.98 2.02
CA ILE A 233 -4.08 14.39 1.23
C ILE A 233 -3.69 13.33 0.19
N TYR A 234 -3.65 12.05 0.57
CA TYR A 234 -3.05 11.01 -0.28
C TYR A 234 -4.05 10.25 -1.16
N PHE A 235 -5.35 10.31 -0.85
CA PHE A 235 -6.37 9.55 -1.58
C PHE A 235 -7.42 10.41 -2.29
N GLY A 236 -7.34 11.75 -2.19
CA GLY A 236 -8.23 12.68 -2.91
C GLY A 236 -7.58 13.36 -4.11
N PRO A 237 -6.55 14.22 -3.90
CA PRO A 237 -5.92 15.03 -4.95
C PRO A 237 -5.07 14.26 -5.98
N ASP A 238 -4.60 14.99 -7.00
CA ASP A 238 -3.59 14.49 -7.93
C ASP A 238 -2.24 14.29 -7.23
N LEU A 239 -1.61 13.14 -7.46
CA LEU A 239 -0.39 12.77 -6.74
C LEU A 239 0.84 13.60 -7.15
N GLY A 240 0.82 14.24 -8.33
CA GLY A 240 1.82 15.23 -8.72
C GLY A 240 1.70 16.50 -7.88
N GLU A 241 0.48 16.98 -7.66
CA GLU A 241 0.19 18.12 -6.78
C GLU A 241 0.56 17.79 -5.33
N VAL A 242 0.21 16.58 -4.83
CA VAL A 242 0.62 16.10 -3.50
C VAL A 242 2.14 16.09 -3.36
N THR A 243 2.87 15.62 -4.37
CA THR A 243 4.34 15.59 -4.34
C THR A 243 4.93 17.00 -4.27
N ALA A 244 4.37 17.96 -5.01
CA ALA A 244 4.80 19.34 -4.99
C ALA A 244 4.51 20.01 -3.64
N ALA A 245 3.30 19.83 -3.10
CA ALA A 245 2.90 20.33 -1.78
C ALA A 245 3.79 19.75 -0.67
N TRP A 246 4.03 18.44 -0.71
CA TRP A 246 4.92 17.75 0.24
C TRP A 246 6.31 18.38 0.24
N GLY A 247 6.87 18.71 -0.92
CA GLY A 247 8.16 19.38 -1.03
C GLY A 247 8.23 20.73 -0.30
N GLN A 248 7.10 21.45 -0.20
CA GLN A 248 7.01 22.73 0.51
C GLN A 248 6.77 22.54 2.01
N CYS A 249 5.99 21.52 2.40
CA CYS A 249 5.53 21.33 3.78
C CYS A 249 6.37 20.35 4.61
N LYS A 250 7.23 19.52 3.98
CA LYS A 250 7.95 18.40 4.64
C LYS A 250 8.75 18.81 5.87
N ASP A 251 9.29 20.02 5.94
CA ASP A 251 10.12 20.46 7.07
C ASP A 251 9.31 20.53 8.37
N LEU A 252 7.99 20.76 8.27
CA LEU A 252 7.06 20.70 9.42
C LEU A 252 6.92 19.27 9.93
N LEU A 253 6.67 18.32 9.02
CA LEU A 253 6.60 16.90 9.35
C LEU A 253 7.92 16.39 9.95
N LEU A 254 9.05 16.67 9.29
CA LEU A 254 10.38 16.24 9.74
C LEU A 254 10.81 16.94 11.03
N GLY A 255 10.27 18.14 11.31
CA GLY A 255 10.46 18.88 12.55
C GLY A 255 9.53 18.43 13.69
N GLY A 256 8.55 17.57 13.42
CA GLY A 256 7.55 17.10 14.39
C GLY A 256 6.35 18.03 14.60
N ASP A 257 6.18 19.07 13.78
CA ASP A 257 4.97 19.89 13.76
C ASP A 257 3.89 19.23 12.88
N LEU A 258 3.25 18.20 13.44
CA LEU A 258 2.29 17.35 12.72
C LEU A 258 1.03 18.13 12.31
N ASN A 259 0.53 19.02 13.16
CA ASN A 259 -0.64 19.84 12.84
C ASN A 259 -0.30 20.88 11.78
N GLY A 260 0.82 21.60 11.93
CA GLY A 260 1.29 22.55 10.92
C GLY A 260 1.52 21.87 9.56
N TYR A 261 2.02 20.63 9.56
CA TYR A 261 2.16 19.84 8.33
C TYR A 261 0.82 19.61 7.62
N ILE A 262 -0.21 19.13 8.34
CA ILE A 262 -1.54 18.90 7.75
C ILE A 262 -2.16 20.21 7.26
N GLU A 263 -2.07 21.29 8.04
CA GLU A 263 -2.56 22.61 7.64
C GLU A 263 -1.87 23.13 6.36
N CYS A 264 -0.54 23.00 6.29
CA CYS A 264 0.24 23.38 5.11
C CYS A 264 -0.17 22.56 3.88
N MET A 265 -0.24 21.24 4.01
CA MET A 265 -0.61 20.36 2.91
C MET A 265 -2.02 20.65 2.39
N LYS A 266 -3.01 20.82 3.28
CA LYS A 266 -4.38 21.16 2.89
C LYS A 266 -4.45 22.53 2.20
N ALA A 267 -3.70 23.52 2.69
CA ALA A 267 -3.64 24.84 2.06
C ALA A 267 -3.04 24.79 0.64
N GLU A 268 -1.95 24.06 0.44
CA GLU A 268 -1.31 23.90 -0.88
C GLU A 268 -2.19 23.11 -1.87
N LEU A 269 -3.01 22.19 -1.37
CA LEU A 269 -3.90 21.34 -2.17
C LEU A 269 -5.32 21.90 -2.35
N GLY A 270 -5.66 22.99 -1.64
CA GLY A 270 -7.00 23.58 -1.68
C GLY A 270 -8.10 22.70 -1.05
N LEU A 271 -7.74 21.94 -0.02
CA LEU A 271 -8.63 21.05 0.75
C LEU A 271 -9.32 21.77 1.92
#